data_AF-A0AA95KZT0-F1
#
_entry.id   AF-A0AA95KZT0-F1
#
_cell.length_a   1.000
_cell.length_b   1.000
_cell.length_c   1.000
_cell.angle_alpha   90.00
_cell.angle_beta   90.00
_cell.angle_gamma   90.00
#
_symmetry.space_group_name_H-M   'P 1'
#
loop_
_entity.id
_entity.type
_entity.pdbx_description
1 polymer ?
#
loop_
_entity_poly.entity_id
_entity_poly.type
_entity_poly.pdbx_seq_one_letter_code
_entity_poly.pdbx_strand_id
1 'polypeptide(L)'
;MEKPKKDPRETLLFTAWATSIIAMFGSLYFSEIRQYEPCLLCWYQRILMYPFALILGIAVVKKDYKISFYTMIMAAVGGLISLYHYSLQKVPFMADNAVTCGRVPCTGQYINWLGFITIPFLALTAFIIIFSVSLVIWKKSKEEA
;
A
#
# COMPACT_ATOMS: atom_id res chain seq x y z
N MET A 1 -18.83 27.80 -22.45
CA MET A 1 -18.33 27.30 -21.15
C MET A 1 -17.18 26.34 -21.43
N GLU A 2 -15.94 26.84 -21.45
CA GLU A 2 -14.76 25.97 -21.43
C GLU A 2 -14.73 25.25 -20.08
N LYS A 3 -14.80 23.91 -20.09
CA LYS A 3 -14.54 23.14 -18.88
C LYS A 3 -13.12 23.47 -18.42
N PRO A 4 -12.88 23.80 -17.14
CA PRO A 4 -11.51 24.02 -16.67
C PRO A 4 -10.70 22.77 -16.96
N LYS A 5 -9.59 22.91 -17.70
CA LYS A 5 -8.64 21.81 -17.96
C LYS A 5 -8.12 21.33 -16.61
N LYS A 6 -8.65 20.22 -16.12
CA LYS A 6 -8.23 19.61 -14.86
C LYS A 6 -6.79 19.10 -15.04
N ASP A 7 -5.89 19.54 -14.17
CA ASP A 7 -4.51 19.04 -14.17
C ASP A 7 -4.54 17.52 -13.95
N PRO A 8 -3.96 16.70 -14.85
CA PRO A 8 -3.95 15.25 -14.71
C PRO A 8 -3.31 14.79 -13.39
N ARG A 9 -2.40 15.59 -12.82
CA ARG A 9 -1.74 15.28 -11.54
C ARG A 9 -2.70 15.31 -10.36
N GLU A 10 -3.74 16.14 -10.39
CA GLU A 10 -4.77 16.16 -9.33
C GLU A 10 -5.54 14.84 -9.29
N THR A 11 -5.95 14.35 -10.46
CA THR A 11 -6.64 13.06 -10.56
C THR A 11 -5.74 11.92 -10.10
N LEU A 12 -4.47 11.94 -10.50
CA LEU A 12 -3.47 10.96 -10.04
C LEU A 12 -3.31 11.00 -8.51
N LEU A 13 -3.10 12.18 -7.91
CA LEU A 13 -2.97 12.31 -6.45
C LEU A 13 -4.20 11.80 -5.71
N PHE A 14 -5.38 12.10 -6.23
CA PHE A 14 -6.64 11.59 -5.68
C PHE A 14 -6.73 10.07 -5.78
N THR A 15 -6.28 9.44 -6.88
CA THR A 15 -6.27 7.97 -6.98
C THR A 15 -5.33 7.31 -5.96
N ALA A 16 -4.16 7.89 -5.71
CA ALA A 16 -3.24 7.38 -4.68
C ALA A 16 -3.86 7.51 -3.28
N TRP A 17 -4.51 8.64 -2.99
CA TRP A 17 -5.20 8.87 -1.71
C TRP A 17 -6.40 7.94 -1.52
N ALA A 18 -7.25 7.78 -2.54
CA ALA A 18 -8.39 6.85 -2.47
C ALA A 18 -7.92 5.42 -2.21
N THR A 19 -6.83 5.01 -2.86
CA THR A 19 -6.22 3.69 -2.65
C THR A 19 -5.73 3.51 -1.22
N SER A 20 -5.05 4.51 -0.63
CA SER A 20 -4.56 4.41 0.76
C SER A 20 -5.70 4.34 1.77
N ILE A 21 -6.79 5.08 1.54
CA ILE A 21 -8.00 5.02 2.37
C ILE A 21 -8.66 3.64 2.31
N ILE A 22 -8.85 3.09 1.10
CA ILE A 22 -9.43 1.75 0.93
C ILE A 22 -8.54 0.69 1.59
N ALA A 23 -7.22 0.78 1.43
CA ALA A 23 -6.27 -0.15 2.05
C ALA A 23 -6.29 -0.06 3.58
N MET A 24 -6.34 1.15 4.14
CA MET A 24 -6.44 1.37 5.59
C MET A 24 -7.74 0.79 6.15
N PHE A 25 -8.88 1.12 5.55
CA PHE A 25 -10.18 0.60 6.01
C PHE A 25 -10.30 -0.92 5.81
N GLY A 26 -9.78 -1.46 4.71
CA GLY A 26 -9.73 -2.91 4.51
C GLY A 26 -8.90 -3.62 5.58
N SER A 27 -7.72 -3.07 5.90
CA SER A 27 -6.86 -3.57 6.98
C SER A 27 -7.55 -3.52 8.35
N LEU A 28 -8.26 -2.43 8.66
CA LEU A 28 -9.03 -2.29 9.90
C LEU A 28 -10.24 -3.24 9.93
N TYR A 29 -10.93 -3.42 8.81
CA TYR A 29 -12.06 -4.35 8.72
C TYR A 29 -11.66 -5.78 9.06
N PHE A 30 -10.52 -6.23 8.55
CA PHE A 30 -10.00 -7.56 8.88
C PHE A 30 -9.62 -7.71 10.36
N SER A 31 -9.10 -6.64 10.97
CA SER A 31 -8.71 -6.61 12.39
C SER A 31 -9.93 -6.61 13.31
N GLU A 32 -10.82 -5.63 13.14
CA GLU A 32 -11.84 -5.28 14.13
C GLU A 32 -13.15 -6.01 13.90
N ILE A 33 -13.50 -6.33 12.65
CA ILE A 33 -14.76 -7.01 12.34
C ILE A 33 -14.53 -8.51 12.18
N ARG A 34 -13.50 -8.90 11.42
CA ARG A 34 -13.20 -10.32 11.18
C ARG A 34 -12.31 -10.95 12.25
N GLN A 35 -11.82 -10.15 13.20
CA GLN A 35 -10.99 -10.61 14.33
C GLN A 35 -9.74 -11.37 13.87
N TYR A 36 -9.17 -10.99 12.73
CA TYR A 36 -7.90 -11.53 12.24
C TYR A 36 -6.74 -10.84 12.94
N GLU A 37 -6.11 -11.55 13.86
CA GLU A 37 -4.95 -11.05 14.60
C GLU A 37 -3.76 -10.86 13.62
N PRO A 38 -3.23 -9.63 13.48
CA PRO A 38 -2.17 -9.33 12.53
C PRO A 38 -0.84 -9.94 12.98
N CYS A 39 -0.10 -10.54 12.06
CA CYS A 39 1.28 -10.96 12.32
C CYS A 39 2.25 -9.75 12.32
N LEU A 40 3.50 -10.02 12.69
CA LEU A 40 4.56 -9.01 12.76
C LEU A 40 4.80 -8.29 11.41
N LEU A 41 4.80 -9.03 10.28
CA LEU A 41 4.96 -8.43 8.95
C LEU A 41 3.75 -7.57 8.53
N CYS A 42 2.52 -7.98 8.87
CA CYS A 42 1.34 -7.16 8.66
C CYS A 42 1.44 -5.83 9.44
N TRP A 43 1.99 -5.85 10.65
CA TRP A 43 2.22 -4.64 11.44
C TRP A 43 3.18 -3.66 10.74
N TYR A 44 4.30 -4.15 10.20
CA TYR A 44 5.21 -3.31 9.42
C TYR A 44 4.53 -2.71 8.17
N GLN A 45 3.70 -3.49 7.47
CA GLN A 45 2.92 -2.97 6.35
C GLN A 45 1.94 -1.87 6.80
N ARG A 46 1.27 -2.02 7.94
CA ARG A 46 0.37 -0.98 8.51
C ARG A 46 1.11 0.31 8.83
N ILE A 47 2.28 0.23 9.46
CA ILE A 47 3.12 1.39 9.81
C ILE A 47 3.47 2.21 8.56
N LEU A 48 3.71 1.54 7.43
CA LEU A 48 4.00 2.22 6.16
C LEU A 48 2.75 2.70 5.42
N MET A 49 1.65 1.94 5.48
CA MET A 49 0.43 2.25 4.73
C MET A 49 -0.43 3.35 5.38
N TYR A 50 -0.60 3.34 6.71
CA TYR A 50 -1.56 4.24 7.37
C TYR A 50 -1.17 5.72 7.25
N PRO A 51 0.11 6.11 7.33
CA PRO A 51 0.51 7.50 7.08
C PRO A 51 0.08 8.01 5.70
N PHE A 52 -0.02 7.15 4.68
CA PHE A 52 -0.46 7.56 3.34
C PHE A 52 -1.86 8.16 3.30
N ALA A 53 -2.78 7.69 4.14
CA ALA A 53 -4.13 8.27 4.22
C ALA A 53 -4.08 9.76 4.61
N LEU A 54 -3.19 10.11 5.54
CA LEU A 54 -3.03 11.48 6.02
C LEU A 54 -2.19 12.33 5.06
N ILE A 55 -0.99 11.86 4.69
CA ILE A 55 -0.05 12.70 3.92
C ILE A 55 -0.56 12.96 2.50
N LEU A 56 -1.14 11.95 1.83
CA LEU A 56 -1.74 12.15 0.50
C LEU A 56 -3.02 12.98 0.60
N GLY A 57 -3.78 12.87 1.69
CA GLY A 57 -4.97 13.70 1.91
C GLY A 57 -4.64 15.18 2.02
N ILE A 58 -3.60 15.51 2.81
CA ILE A 58 -3.08 16.88 2.91
C ILE A 58 -2.59 17.38 1.55
N ALA A 59 -1.87 16.53 0.80
CA ALA A 59 -1.35 16.88 -0.52
C ALA A 59 -2.46 17.11 -1.56
N VAL A 60 -3.56 16.37 -1.51
CA VAL A 60 -4.75 16.60 -2.36
C VAL A 60 -5.35 17.98 -2.07
N VAL A 61 -5.50 18.36 -0.79
CA VAL A 61 -6.08 19.67 -0.40
C VAL A 61 -5.14 20.82 -0.76
N LYS A 62 -3.85 20.69 -0.48
CA LYS A 62 -2.84 21.72 -0.75
C LYS A 62 -2.36 21.75 -2.21
N LYS A 63 -2.74 20.75 -3.01
CA LYS A 63 -2.21 20.51 -4.37
C LYS A 63 -0.67 20.45 -4.39
N ASP A 64 -0.08 19.81 -3.37
CA ASP A 64 1.37 19.69 -3.23
C ASP A 64 1.89 18.42 -3.91
N TYR A 65 2.43 18.58 -5.12
CA TYR A 65 2.98 17.49 -5.92
C TYR A 65 4.37 17.02 -5.47
N LYS A 66 5.09 17.82 -4.66
CA LYS A 66 6.46 17.47 -4.21
C LYS A 66 6.45 16.26 -3.27
N ILE A 67 5.31 15.99 -2.63
CA ILE A 67 5.16 14.84 -1.73
C ILE A 67 5.37 13.50 -2.45
N SER A 68 5.17 13.47 -3.78
CA SER A 68 5.28 12.28 -4.62
C SER A 68 6.62 11.54 -4.47
N PHE A 69 7.72 12.26 -4.22
CA PHE A 69 9.02 11.64 -4.01
C PHE A 69 9.07 10.82 -2.71
N TYR A 70 8.57 11.38 -1.62
CA TYR A 70 8.54 10.71 -0.32
C TYR A 70 7.58 9.51 -0.33
N THR A 71 6.39 9.70 -0.93
CA THR A 71 5.39 8.63 -1.01
C THR A 71 5.86 7.49 -1.90
N MET A 72 6.58 7.79 -2.98
CA MET A 72 7.21 6.79 -3.84
C MET A 72 8.22 5.92 -3.07
N ILE A 73 9.14 6.53 -2.32
CA ILE A 73 10.15 5.77 -1.56
C ILE A 73 9.49 4.90 -0.49
N MET A 74 8.58 5.47 0.29
CA MET A 74 7.86 4.72 1.33
C MET A 74 7.05 3.56 0.72
N ALA A 75 6.41 3.77 -0.42
CA ALA A 75 5.60 2.75 -1.08
C ALA A 75 6.47 1.63 -1.65
N ALA A 76 7.68 1.94 -2.13
CA ALA A 76 8.65 0.93 -2.55
C ALA A 76 9.05 0.03 -1.39
N VAL A 77 9.38 0.59 -0.22
CA VAL A 77 9.74 -0.18 0.97
C VAL A 77 8.57 -1.06 1.43
N GLY A 78 7.36 -0.50 1.49
CA GLY A 78 6.15 -1.26 1.86
C GLY A 78 5.82 -2.37 0.86
N GLY A 79 6.02 -2.11 -0.43
CA GLY A 79 5.89 -3.09 -1.50
C GLY A 79 6.86 -4.25 -1.36
N LEU A 80 8.14 -3.99 -1.05
CA LEU A 80 9.15 -5.04 -0.83
C LEU A 80 8.79 -5.93 0.38
N ILE A 81 8.34 -5.33 1.48
CA ILE A 81 7.89 -6.08 2.67
C ILE A 81 6.67 -6.94 2.33
N SER A 82 5.72 -6.40 1.56
CA SER A 82 4.52 -7.13 1.15
C SER A 82 4.84 -8.27 0.18
N LEU A 83 5.78 -8.05 -0.73
CA LEU A 83 6.26 -9.08 -1.65
C LEU A 83 6.95 -10.23 -0.89
N TYR A 84 7.82 -9.90 0.06
CA TYR A 84 8.45 -10.89 0.93
C TYR A 84 7.43 -11.67 1.76
N HIS A 85 6.44 -10.97 2.33
CA HIS A 85 5.39 -11.62 3.10
C HIS A 85 4.53 -12.54 2.22
N TYR A 86 4.20 -12.13 1.00
CA TYR A 86 3.48 -12.96 0.05
C TYR A 86 4.30 -14.20 -0.38
N SER A 87 5.61 -14.05 -0.60
CA SER A 87 6.47 -15.18 -0.94
C SER A 87 6.58 -16.18 0.20
N LEU A 88 6.63 -15.74 1.46
CA LEU A 88 6.56 -16.63 2.64
C LEU A 88 5.28 -17.47 2.67
N GLN A 89 4.17 -16.95 2.15
CA GLN A 89 2.90 -17.66 2.13
C GLN A 89 2.75 -18.63 0.96
N LYS A 90 3.42 -18.39 -0.18
CA LYS A 90 3.19 -19.13 -1.43
C LYS A 90 4.37 -20.00 -1.87
N VAL A 91 5.57 -19.73 -1.38
CA VAL A 91 6.78 -20.49 -1.73
C VAL A 91 7.11 -21.45 -0.58
N PRO A 92 6.93 -22.77 -0.75
CA PRO A 92 7.14 -23.76 0.32
C PRO A 92 8.53 -23.66 0.95
N PHE A 93 9.57 -23.53 0.11
CA PHE A 93 10.95 -23.36 0.57
C PHE A 93 11.13 -22.16 1.52
N MET A 94 10.40 -21.06 1.30
CA MET A 94 10.49 -19.90 2.19
C MET A 94 9.62 -20.05 3.44
N ALA A 95 8.50 -20.77 3.34
CA ALA A 95 7.62 -21.06 4.46
C ALA A 95 8.30 -21.97 5.49
N ASP A 96 9.00 -23.01 5.03
CA ASP A 96 9.68 -23.99 5.89
C ASP A 96 10.88 -23.38 6.64
N ASN A 97 11.50 -22.35 6.05
CA ASN A 97 12.61 -21.61 6.65
C ASN A 97 12.16 -20.30 7.32
N ALA A 98 10.85 -20.05 7.41
CA ALA A 98 10.32 -18.84 7.99
C ALA A 98 10.55 -18.87 9.51
N VAL A 99 11.27 -17.87 10.03
CA VAL A 99 11.39 -17.69 11.48
C VAL A 99 10.01 -17.35 12.04
N THR A 100 9.38 -18.29 12.74
CA THR A 100 8.12 -18.07 13.43
C THR A 100 8.38 -17.32 14.73
N CYS A 101 8.35 -15.98 14.69
CA CYS A 101 8.33 -15.16 15.89
C CYS A 101 6.95 -14.50 16.09
N GLY A 102 6.50 -14.44 17.34
CA GLY A 102 5.20 -13.89 17.72
C GLY A 102 4.07 -14.93 17.83
N ARG A 103 2.90 -14.48 18.28
CA ARG A 103 1.73 -15.33 18.56
C ARG A 103 1.09 -15.89 17.29
N VAL A 104 1.09 -15.11 16.21
CA VAL A 104 0.50 -15.48 14.91
C VAL A 104 1.61 -15.62 13.87
N PRO A 105 1.77 -16.79 13.22
CA PRO A 105 2.82 -16.99 12.23
C PRO A 105 2.54 -16.18 10.95
N CYS A 106 3.58 -15.59 10.37
CA CYS A 106 3.46 -14.82 9.13
C CYS A 106 3.12 -15.68 7.90
N THR A 107 3.38 -16.99 7.98
CA THR A 107 3.05 -17.99 6.95
C THR A 107 1.55 -18.33 6.93
N GLY A 108 0.81 -18.01 7.98
CA GLY A 108 -0.62 -18.25 8.08
C GLY A 108 -1.42 -17.45 7.04
N GLN A 109 -2.45 -18.08 6.46
CA GLN A 109 -3.34 -17.47 5.48
C GLN A 109 -4.78 -17.43 6.02
N TYR A 110 -5.22 -16.26 6.50
CA TYR A 110 -6.63 -16.08 6.91
C TYR A 110 -7.59 -16.04 5.72
N ILE A 111 -7.13 -15.50 4.59
CA ILE A 111 -7.87 -15.40 3.34
C ILE A 111 -6.96 -15.93 2.24
N ASN A 112 -7.51 -16.80 1.39
CA ASN A 112 -6.87 -17.26 0.17
C ASN A 112 -7.93 -17.44 -0.92
N TRP A 113 -8.43 -16.33 -1.46
CA TRP A 113 -9.42 -16.39 -2.54
C TRP A 113 -8.74 -16.72 -3.87
N LEU A 114 -9.39 -17.56 -4.68
CA LEU A 114 -8.88 -18.01 -5.98
C LEU A 114 -7.50 -18.70 -5.94
N GLY A 115 -7.04 -19.11 -4.75
CA GLY A 115 -5.73 -19.76 -4.56
C GLY A 115 -4.52 -18.83 -4.55
N PHE A 116 -4.69 -17.52 -4.78
CA PHE A 116 -3.59 -16.54 -4.80
C PHE A 116 -3.89 -15.22 -4.05
N ILE A 117 -5.16 -14.84 -3.87
CA ILE A 117 -5.52 -13.58 -3.23
C ILE A 117 -5.44 -13.73 -1.72
N THR A 118 -4.33 -13.29 -1.14
CA THR A 118 -4.12 -13.23 0.30
C THR A 118 -4.05 -11.77 0.79
N ILE A 119 -4.08 -11.57 2.10
CA ILE A 119 -3.99 -10.23 2.70
C ILE A 119 -2.68 -9.51 2.28
N PRO A 120 -1.49 -10.14 2.31
CA PRO A 120 -0.26 -9.51 1.83
C PRO A 120 -0.29 -9.16 0.34
N PHE A 121 -0.99 -9.94 -0.48
CA PHE A 121 -1.17 -9.62 -1.90
C PHE A 121 -2.00 -8.36 -2.10
N LEU A 122 -3.08 -8.18 -1.33
CA LEU A 122 -3.90 -6.96 -1.35
C LEU A 122 -3.10 -5.73 -0.89
N ALA A 123 -2.23 -5.89 0.12
CA ALA A 123 -1.32 -4.82 0.53
C ALA A 123 -0.31 -4.49 -0.59
N LEU A 124 0.26 -5.51 -1.23
CA LEU A 124 1.20 -5.35 -2.34
C LEU A 124 0.56 -4.58 -3.51
N THR A 125 -0.66 -4.90 -3.91
CA THR A 125 -1.35 -4.19 -4.99
C THR A 125 -1.57 -2.71 -4.64
N ALA A 126 -1.98 -2.40 -3.40
CA ALA A 126 -2.13 -1.03 -2.94
C ALA A 126 -0.80 -0.25 -2.99
N PHE A 127 0.31 -0.86 -2.51
CA PHE A 127 1.63 -0.23 -2.58
C PHE A 127 2.10 0.00 -4.02
N ILE A 128 1.86 -0.95 -4.94
CA ILE A 128 2.21 -0.80 -6.37
C ILE A 128 1.42 0.34 -7.01
N ILE A 129 0.12 0.45 -6.71
CA ILE A 129 -0.71 1.55 -7.22
C ILE A 129 -0.17 2.90 -6.71
N ILE A 130 0.06 3.03 -5.39
CA ILE A 130 0.58 4.28 -4.81
C ILE A 130 1.98 4.60 -5.37
N PHE A 131 2.85 3.60 -5.52
CA PHE A 131 4.20 3.76 -6.07
C PHE A 131 4.16 4.24 -7.52
N SER A 132 3.40 3.56 -8.38
CA SER A 132 3.31 3.89 -9.82
C SER A 132 2.73 5.29 -10.03
N VAL A 133 1.66 5.64 -9.32
CA VAL A 133 1.06 6.97 -9.37
C VAL A 133 2.03 8.04 -8.88
N SER A 134 2.70 7.81 -7.75
CA SER A 134 3.69 8.74 -7.20
C SER A 134 4.87 8.93 -8.16
N LEU A 135 5.34 7.86 -8.81
CA LEU A 135 6.41 7.91 -9.80
C LEU A 135 6.01 8.73 -11.04
N VAL A 136 4.78 8.59 -11.52
CA VAL A 136 4.27 9.38 -12.66
C VAL A 136 4.17 10.87 -12.29
N ILE A 137 3.67 11.20 -11.08
CA ILE A 137 3.60 12.58 -10.61
C ILE A 137 5.02 13.16 -10.50
N TRP A 138 5.95 12.42 -9.90
CA TRP A 138 7.33 12.87 -9.71
C TRP A 138 8.05 13.16 -11.03
N LYS A 139 7.87 12.30 -12.05
CA LYS A 139 8.41 12.53 -13.39
C LYS A 139 7.85 13.81 -14.03
N LYS A 140 6.52 13.98 -13.99
CA LYS A 140 5.86 15.19 -14.51
C LYS A 140 6.31 16.46 -13.79
N SER A 141 6.47 16.42 -12.47
CA SER A 141 6.96 17.56 -11.70
C SER A 141 8.42 17.92 -11.99
N LYS A 142 9.23 16.99 -12.47
CA LYS A 142 10.60 17.26 -12.93
C LYS A 142 10.67 17.85 -14.34
N GLU A 143 9.76 17.45 -15.22
CA GLU A 143 9.69 17.98 -16.60
C GLU A 143 9.23 19.45 -16.64
N GLU A 144 8.46 19.89 -15.64
CA GLU A 144 7.95 21.26 -15.52
C GLU A 144 8.89 22.23 -14.76
N ALA A 145 9.98 21.73 -14.19
CA ALA A 145 10.93 22.50 -13.37
C ALA A 145 12.20 22.86 -14.16
#